data_AF-A0A6B0UWR9-F1
#
_entry.id   AF-A0A6B0UWR9-F1
#
_cell.length_a   1.000
_cell.length_b   1.000
_cell.length_c   1.000
_cell.angle_alpha   90.00
_cell.angle_beta   90.00
_cell.angle_gamma   90.00
#
_symmetry.space_group_name_H-M   'P 1'
#
loop_
_entity.id
_entity.type
_entity.pdbx_description
1 polymer ?
#
loop_
_entity_poly.entity_id
_entity_poly.type
_entity_poly.pdbx_seq_one_letter_code
_entity_poly.pdbx_strand_id
1 'polypeptide(L)'
;MAACMATLLGDPVMAVTDSRPSTSALASIERARTALKPYWKCLTPEDTPIVVEPEKPIESFPMPIINCSHENVIRDLPKDFAPKLHKEPQWICLTCYQVFSGDFDSINKHADGTQHFLAANTQSLRVWCSADNRYALVERAIPALAWLAKNHQGF
;
A
#
# COMPACT_ATOMS: atom_id res chain seq x y z
N MET A 1 -5.60 -32.10 -27.32
CA MET A 1 -4.32 -32.14 -26.57
C MET A 1 -4.05 -30.73 -26.04
N ALA A 2 -3.55 -30.66 -24.81
CA ALA A 2 -3.72 -29.54 -23.90
C ALA A 2 -2.94 -28.29 -24.30
N ALA A 3 -3.59 -27.13 -24.21
CA ALA A 3 -2.97 -25.80 -24.38
C ALA A 3 -1.68 -25.62 -23.54
N CYS A 4 -1.56 -26.34 -22.43
CA CYS A 4 -0.37 -26.35 -21.57
C CYS A 4 0.91 -26.83 -22.28
N MET A 5 0.82 -27.75 -23.24
CA MET A 5 1.99 -28.23 -24.00
C MET A 5 2.47 -27.21 -25.03
N ALA A 6 1.55 -26.47 -25.66
CA ALA A 6 1.88 -25.42 -26.63
C ALA A 6 2.60 -24.23 -25.97
N THR A 7 2.15 -23.82 -24.78
CA THR A 7 2.82 -22.77 -24.00
C THR A 7 4.25 -23.15 -23.58
N LEU A 8 4.49 -24.43 -23.26
CA LEU A 8 5.83 -24.92 -22.89
C LEU A 8 6.81 -24.91 -24.07
N LEU A 9 6.32 -25.03 -25.30
CA LEU A 9 7.13 -25.06 -26.52
C LEU A 9 7.35 -23.67 -27.13
N GLY A 10 6.81 -22.61 -26.51
CA GLY A 10 6.98 -21.23 -26.96
C GLY A 10 6.04 -20.83 -28.11
N ASP A 11 5.01 -21.62 -28.39
CA ASP A 11 4.00 -21.25 -29.38
C ASP A 11 3.25 -19.99 -28.92
N PRO A 12 2.90 -19.07 -29.86
CA PRO A 12 2.17 -17.87 -29.52
C PRO A 12 0.83 -18.24 -28.88
N VAL A 13 0.47 -17.53 -27.81
CA VAL A 13 -0.78 -17.76 -27.09
C VAL A 13 -1.95 -17.64 -28.08
N MET A 14 -2.78 -18.68 -28.17
CA MET A 14 -3.95 -18.62 -29.03
C MET A 14 -4.90 -17.54 -28.50
N ALA A 15 -5.36 -16.66 -29.38
CA ALA A 15 -6.35 -15.66 -29.02
C ALA A 15 -7.61 -16.38 -28.51
N VAL A 16 -8.09 -16.01 -27.31
CA VAL A 16 -9.36 -16.50 -26.78
C VAL A 16 -10.47 -15.85 -27.59
N THR A 17 -11.03 -16.59 -28.55
CA THR A 17 -12.01 -16.07 -29.52
C THR A 17 -13.45 -16.07 -28.99
N ASP A 18 -13.74 -16.90 -27.98
CA ASP A 18 -15.07 -16.99 -27.37
C ASP A 18 -14.97 -16.68 -25.87
N SER A 19 -15.52 -15.54 -25.48
CA SER A 19 -15.60 -15.08 -24.09
C SER A 19 -16.86 -15.59 -23.38
N ARG A 20 -17.69 -16.40 -24.05
CA ARG A 20 -18.87 -16.98 -23.40
C ARG A 20 -18.43 -18.01 -22.36
N PRO A 21 -18.89 -17.87 -21.11
CA PRO A 21 -18.59 -18.86 -20.08
C PRO A 21 -19.22 -20.20 -20.48
N SER A 22 -18.47 -21.29 -20.27
CA SER A 22 -18.98 -22.63 -20.48
C SER A 22 -20.10 -22.95 -19.48
N THR A 23 -21.06 -23.79 -19.89
CA THR A 23 -22.19 -24.19 -19.04
C THR A 23 -21.74 -24.93 -17.78
N SER A 24 -20.66 -25.71 -17.86
CA SER A 24 -20.05 -26.38 -16.71
C SER A 24 -19.43 -25.39 -15.73
N ALA A 25 -18.77 -24.33 -16.22
CA ALA A 25 -18.23 -23.26 -15.37
C ALA A 25 -19.35 -22.50 -14.65
N LEU A 26 -20.43 -22.13 -15.35
CA LEU A 26 -21.61 -21.50 -14.74
C LEU A 26 -22.22 -22.39 -13.65
N ALA A 27 -22.41 -23.68 -13.94
CA ALA A 27 -22.95 -24.63 -12.96
C ALA A 27 -22.01 -24.84 -11.75
N SER A 28 -20.70 -24.68 -11.93
CA SER A 28 -19.72 -24.73 -10.84
C SER A 28 -19.81 -23.48 -9.96
N ILE A 29 -19.92 -22.30 -10.57
CA ILE A 29 -20.06 -21.02 -9.88
C ILE A 29 -21.35 -20.99 -9.06
N GLU A 30 -22.48 -21.42 -9.63
CA GLU A 30 -23.76 -21.45 -8.91
C GLU A 30 -23.75 -22.40 -7.71
N ARG A 31 -23.06 -23.55 -7.85
CA ARG A 31 -22.87 -24.48 -6.73
C ARG A 31 -22.05 -23.87 -5.60
N ALA A 32 -20.94 -23.21 -5.93
CA ALA A 32 -20.11 -22.51 -4.96
C ALA A 32 -20.91 -21.39 -4.29
N ARG A 33 -21.63 -20.58 -5.07
CA ARG A 33 -22.49 -19.49 -4.57
C ARG A 33 -23.52 -20.00 -3.58
N THR A 34 -24.22 -21.10 -3.92
CA THR A 34 -25.25 -21.69 -3.07
C THR A 34 -24.69 -22.18 -1.74
N ALA A 35 -23.53 -22.84 -1.76
CA ALA A 35 -22.87 -23.34 -0.54
C ALA A 35 -22.40 -22.20 0.38
N LEU A 36 -21.98 -21.07 -0.20
CA LEU A 36 -21.41 -19.93 0.52
C LEU A 36 -22.44 -18.89 0.96
N LYS A 37 -23.62 -18.85 0.31
CA LYS A 37 -24.73 -17.93 0.58
C LYS A 37 -25.09 -17.77 2.07
N PRO A 38 -25.16 -18.82 2.92
CA PRO A 38 -25.54 -18.64 4.32
C PRO A 38 -24.45 -17.93 5.17
N TYR A 39 -23.21 -17.94 4.71
CA TYR A 39 -22.07 -17.37 5.45
C TYR A 39 -21.66 -15.99 4.94
N TRP A 40 -21.94 -15.67 3.68
CA TRP A 40 -21.53 -14.41 3.05
C TRP A 40 -22.72 -13.62 2.47
N LYS A 41 -23.11 -12.58 3.21
CA LYS A 41 -24.20 -11.65 2.85
C LYS A 41 -23.96 -10.88 1.54
N CYS A 42 -22.72 -10.78 1.06
CA CYS A 42 -22.40 -10.14 -0.22
C CYS A 42 -22.73 -11.02 -1.45
N LEU A 43 -23.08 -12.30 -1.27
CA LEU A 43 -23.43 -13.21 -2.37
C LEU A 43 -24.93 -13.26 -2.69
N THR A 44 -25.77 -12.59 -1.91
CA THR A 44 -27.19 -12.43 -2.25
C THR A 44 -27.30 -11.58 -3.51
N PRO A 45 -28.03 -12.03 -4.55
CA PRO A 45 -28.30 -11.20 -5.71
C PRO A 45 -29.13 -10.00 -5.24
N GLU A 46 -28.52 -8.82 -5.22
CA GLU A 46 -29.29 -7.57 -5.24
C GLU A 46 -29.71 -7.32 -6.69
N ASP A 47 -30.95 -6.88 -6.92
CA ASP A 47 -31.53 -6.67 -8.26
C ASP A 47 -30.95 -5.47 -9.02
N THR A 48 -29.97 -4.77 -8.44
CA THR A 48 -29.32 -3.64 -9.08
C THR A 48 -28.16 -4.12 -9.96
N PRO A 49 -28.11 -3.72 -11.25
CA PRO A 49 -26.90 -3.92 -12.03
C PRO A 49 -25.77 -3.19 -11.30
N ILE A 50 -24.77 -3.95 -10.85
CA ILE A 50 -23.54 -3.41 -10.27
C ILE A 50 -22.73 -2.79 -11.42
N VAL A 51 -23.22 -1.68 -11.96
CA VAL A 51 -22.37 -0.69 -12.60
C VAL A 51 -21.97 0.25 -11.47
N VAL A 52 -21.01 -0.19 -10.67
CA VAL A 52 -20.28 0.73 -9.79
C VAL A 52 -19.31 1.45 -10.71
N GLU A 53 -19.80 2.38 -11.53
CA GLU A 53 -18.92 3.45 -11.95
C GLU A 53 -18.50 4.15 -10.66
N PRO A 54 -17.20 4.16 -10.34
CA PRO A 54 -16.77 4.69 -9.08
C PRO A 54 -17.09 6.19 -9.09
N GLU A 55 -17.97 6.65 -8.20
CA GLU A 55 -18.36 8.07 -8.06
C GLU A 55 -17.15 8.98 -7.82
N LYS A 56 -16.04 8.38 -7.40
CA LYS A 56 -14.74 9.01 -7.22
C LYS A 56 -13.73 8.32 -8.13
N PRO A 57 -12.73 9.04 -8.66
CA PRO A 57 -11.60 8.41 -9.31
C PRO A 57 -11.06 7.29 -8.42
N ILE A 58 -10.77 6.13 -9.00
CA ILE A 58 -10.05 5.08 -8.29
C ILE A 58 -8.72 5.71 -7.87
N GLU A 59 -8.56 6.00 -6.57
CA GLU A 59 -7.29 6.46 -6.03
C GLU A 59 -6.28 5.34 -6.27
N SER A 60 -5.46 5.51 -7.30
CA SER A 60 -4.35 4.61 -7.54
C SER A 60 -3.34 4.88 -6.43
N PHE A 61 -3.33 4.06 -5.39
CA PHE A 61 -2.23 4.05 -4.44
C PHE A 61 -1.05 3.38 -5.15
N PRO A 62 -0.02 4.14 -5.58
CA PRO A 62 1.14 3.51 -6.18
C PRO A 62 1.74 2.55 -5.15
N MET A 63 2.10 1.35 -5.59
CA MET A 63 2.83 0.42 -4.74
C MET A 63 4.05 1.12 -4.16
N PRO A 64 4.29 0.99 -2.85
CA PRO A 64 5.45 1.60 -2.23
C PRO A 64 6.72 1.00 -2.82
N ILE A 65 7.76 1.83 -2.93
CA ILE A 65 9.07 1.38 -3.39
C ILE A 65 9.65 0.46 -2.31
N ILE A 66 10.05 -0.75 -2.70
CA ILE A 66 10.79 -1.66 -1.84
C ILE A 66 12.28 -1.30 -1.97
N ASN A 67 12.98 -1.14 -0.85
CA ASN A 67 14.42 -0.82 -0.80
C ASN A 67 14.78 0.47 -1.55
N CYS A 68 14.22 1.59 -1.11
CA CYS A 68 14.59 2.91 -1.58
C CYS A 68 16.11 3.14 -1.40
N SER A 69 16.80 3.63 -2.44
CA SER A 69 18.26 3.87 -2.41
C SER A 69 18.71 4.86 -1.33
N HIS A 70 17.78 5.61 -0.75
CA HIS A 70 18.01 6.58 0.32
C HIS A 70 18.01 5.95 1.73
N GLU A 71 17.77 4.64 1.86
CA GLU A 71 17.75 3.92 3.14
C GLU A 71 19.06 4.03 3.94
N ASN A 72 20.19 4.20 3.26
CA ASN A 72 21.50 4.33 3.91
C ASN A 72 21.61 5.57 4.82
N VAL A 73 20.79 6.60 4.56
CA VAL A 73 20.79 7.86 5.32
C VAL A 73 19.96 7.75 6.62
N ILE A 74 19.25 6.64 6.84
CA ILE A 74 18.54 6.39 8.10
C ILE A 74 19.56 6.21 9.23
N ARG A 75 19.37 6.94 10.32
CA ARG A 75 20.16 6.81 11.55
C ARG A 75 19.42 6.01 12.60
N ASP A 76 20.14 5.55 13.61
CA ASP A 76 19.55 4.85 14.74
C ASP A 76 18.70 5.81 15.59
N LEU A 77 17.65 5.25 16.19
CA LEU A 77 16.77 5.98 17.09
C LEU A 77 17.57 6.54 18.28
N PRO A 78 17.57 7.87 18.52
CA PRO A 78 18.24 8.43 19.67
C PRO A 78 17.66 7.89 20.97
N LYS A 79 18.51 7.60 21.96
CA LYS A 79 18.06 7.04 23.25
C LYS A 79 17.12 7.98 24.02
N ASP A 80 17.37 9.28 23.89
CA ASP A 80 16.60 10.33 24.56
C ASP A 80 15.47 10.88 23.67
N PHE A 81 15.08 10.14 22.63
CA PHE A 81 14.04 10.57 21.70
C PHE A 81 12.66 10.55 22.38
N ALA A 82 12.19 11.74 22.76
CA ALA A 82 10.87 11.96 23.34
C ALA A 82 10.22 13.24 22.76
N PRO A 83 9.94 13.28 21.45
CA PRO A 83 9.26 14.41 20.84
C PRO A 83 7.85 14.59 21.41
N LYS A 84 7.35 15.82 21.37
CA LYS A 84 5.93 16.09 21.59
C LYS A 84 5.16 15.71 20.33
N LEU A 85 4.33 14.68 20.45
CA LEU A 85 3.45 14.22 19.38
C LEU A 85 2.04 14.77 19.59
N HIS A 86 1.42 15.19 18.49
CA HIS A 86 0.05 15.69 18.46
C HIS A 86 -0.89 14.68 17.79
N LYS A 87 -2.20 14.93 17.90
CA LYS A 87 -3.24 14.13 17.23
C LYS A 87 -3.23 14.30 15.71
N GLU A 88 -2.77 15.46 15.25
CA GLU A 88 -2.63 15.77 13.83
C GLU A 88 -1.45 15.00 13.21
N PRO A 89 -1.51 14.67 11.91
CA PRO A 89 -0.42 13.99 11.24
C PRO A 89 0.84 14.85 11.29
N GLN A 90 1.91 14.27 11.82
CA GLN A 90 3.23 14.86 11.84
C GLN A 90 4.22 13.94 11.13
N TRP A 91 5.34 14.53 10.73
CA TRP A 91 6.41 13.84 10.04
C TRP A 91 7.68 13.89 10.87
N ILE A 92 8.38 12.77 10.94
CA ILE A 92 9.64 12.64 11.65
C ILE A 92 10.70 12.26 10.65
N CYS A 93 11.72 13.10 10.50
CA CYS A 93 12.87 12.79 9.66
C CYS A 93 13.64 11.59 10.24
N LEU A 94 13.91 10.57 9.41
CA LEU A 94 14.60 9.35 9.84
C LEU A 94 16.13 9.49 9.90
N THR A 95 16.67 10.65 9.53
CA THR A 95 18.10 10.96 9.63
C THR A 95 18.41 11.84 10.85
N CYS A 96 17.64 12.89 11.10
CA CYS A 96 17.90 13.83 12.19
C CYS A 96 16.84 13.84 13.30
N TYR A 97 15.75 13.08 13.15
CA TYR A 97 14.69 12.96 14.14
C TYR A 97 13.99 14.28 14.51
N GLN A 98 14.07 15.29 13.65
CA GLN A 98 13.26 16.50 13.77
C GLN A 98 11.80 16.21 13.40
N VAL A 99 10.88 16.87 14.11
CA VAL A 99 9.44 16.73 13.91
C VAL A 99 8.90 17.91 13.14
N PHE A 100 8.08 17.63 12.13
CA PHE A 100 7.45 18.61 11.26
C PHE A 100 5.94 18.42 11.30
N SER A 101 5.22 19.50 11.57
CA SER A 101 3.76 19.53 11.54
C SER A 101 3.28 19.93 10.14
N GLY A 102 2.22 19.30 9.65
CA GLY A 102 1.58 19.64 8.37
C GLY A 102 1.88 18.64 7.24
N ASP A 103 1.75 19.13 6.01
CA ASP A 103 1.80 18.29 4.81
C ASP A 103 3.24 18.04 4.31
N PHE A 104 3.34 17.35 3.16
CA PHE A 104 4.60 17.02 2.48
C PHE A 104 5.51 18.24 2.21
N ASP A 105 4.96 19.45 2.08
CA ASP A 105 5.75 20.67 1.85
C ASP A 105 6.81 20.93 2.93
N SER A 106 6.45 20.66 4.19
CA SER A 106 7.36 20.86 5.32
C SER A 106 8.58 19.95 5.23
N ILE A 107 8.34 18.70 4.83
CA ILE A 107 9.35 17.65 4.77
C ILE A 107 10.18 17.77 3.49
N ASN A 108 9.58 18.21 2.39
CA ASN A 108 10.28 18.46 1.13
C ASN A 108 11.25 19.64 1.26
N LYS A 109 10.84 20.74 1.90
CA LYS A 109 11.75 21.87 2.20
C LYS A 109 12.91 21.43 3.10
N HIS A 110 12.65 20.57 4.07
CA HIS A 110 13.70 19.99 4.91
C HIS A 110 14.67 19.13 4.08
N ALA A 111 14.14 18.25 3.24
CA ALA A 111 14.93 17.40 2.36
C ALA A 111 15.82 18.21 1.41
N ASP A 112 15.31 19.29 0.81
CA ASP A 112 16.07 20.16 -0.10
C ASP A 112 17.26 20.84 0.60
N GLY A 113 17.09 21.27 1.85
CA GLY A 113 18.14 21.96 2.61
C GLY A 113 19.17 21.04 3.29
N THR A 114 18.84 19.76 3.50
CA THR A 114 19.63 18.85 4.34
C THR A 114 20.00 17.52 3.69
N GLN A 115 19.41 17.22 2.52
CA GLN A 115 19.48 15.91 1.86
C GLN A 115 18.94 14.75 2.72
N HIS A 116 18.03 15.05 3.65
CA HIS A 116 17.32 14.04 4.42
C HIS A 116 16.00 13.67 3.72
N PHE A 117 16.04 12.65 2.86
CA PHE A 117 14.91 12.34 1.99
C PHE A 117 13.83 11.47 2.63
N LEU A 118 14.11 10.80 3.75
CA LEU A 118 13.20 9.83 4.35
C LEU A 118 12.56 10.36 5.65
N ALA A 119 11.23 10.36 5.68
CA ALA A 119 10.46 10.75 6.86
C ALA A 119 9.32 9.77 7.14
N ALA A 120 9.07 9.48 8.42
CA ALA A 120 7.96 8.66 8.87
C ALA A 120 6.77 9.53 9.30
N ASN A 121 5.57 9.15 8.89
CA ASN A 121 4.34 9.80 9.35
C ASN A 121 3.87 9.17 10.66
N THR A 122 3.52 10.01 11.64
CA THR A 122 3.16 9.57 13.01
C THR A 122 1.83 8.82 13.07
N GLN A 123 0.90 9.10 12.15
CA GLN A 123 -0.45 8.54 12.18
C GLN A 123 -0.60 7.31 11.26
N SER A 124 -0.09 7.40 10.03
CA SER A 124 -0.19 6.30 9.06
C SER A 124 0.90 5.24 9.25
N LEU A 125 1.94 5.53 10.03
CA LEU A 125 3.12 4.67 10.24
C LEU A 125 3.80 4.27 8.92
N ARG A 126 3.67 5.12 7.89
CA ARG A 126 4.31 4.94 6.58
C ARG A 126 5.52 5.84 6.44
N VAL A 127 6.50 5.40 5.66
CA VAL A 127 7.69 6.18 5.32
C VAL A 127 7.50 6.80 3.94
N TRP A 128 7.79 8.07 3.84
CA TRP A 128 7.82 8.82 2.60
C TRP A 128 9.24 9.16 2.20
N CYS A 129 9.52 9.08 0.90
CA CYS A 129 10.76 9.56 0.31
C CYS A 129 10.49 10.83 -0.52
N SER A 130 11.10 11.95 -0.13
CA SER A 130 11.03 13.21 -0.90
C SER A 130 11.70 13.13 -2.26
N ALA A 131 12.81 12.38 -2.37
CA ALA A 131 13.54 12.27 -3.63
C ALA A 131 12.76 11.46 -4.69
N ASP A 132 12.17 10.33 -4.29
CA ASP A 132 11.39 9.47 -5.17
C ASP A 132 9.91 9.90 -5.27
N ASN A 133 9.50 10.87 -4.46
CA ASN A 133 8.13 11.38 -4.33
C ASN A 133 7.09 10.27 -4.14
N ARG A 134 7.43 9.26 -3.32
CA ARG A 134 6.63 8.04 -3.10
C ARG A 134 6.82 7.49 -1.69
N TYR A 135 5.87 6.67 -1.27
CA TYR A 135 6.02 5.84 -0.08
C TYR A 135 7.10 4.78 -0.30
N ALA A 136 7.86 4.49 0.75
CA ALA A 136 8.92 3.50 0.75
C ALA A 136 8.70 2.45 1.86
N LEU A 137 9.01 1.20 1.55
CA LEU A 137 9.17 0.13 2.52
C LEU A 137 10.68 -0.07 2.73
N VAL A 138 11.16 0.34 3.90
CA VAL A 138 12.57 0.33 4.28
C VAL A 138 12.71 -0.36 5.64
N GLU A 139 13.47 -1.44 5.71
CA GLU A 139 13.61 -2.26 6.91
C GLU A 139 14.34 -1.50 8.02
N ARG A 140 15.28 -0.64 7.67
CA ARG A 140 16.01 0.18 8.66
C ARG A 140 15.12 1.18 9.39
N ALA A 141 13.93 1.49 8.87
CA ALA A 141 12.96 2.35 9.58
C ALA A 141 12.13 1.59 10.64
N ILE A 142 12.16 0.25 10.65
CA ILE A 142 11.34 -0.58 11.55
C ILE A 142 11.50 -0.15 13.03
N PRO A 143 12.69 0.11 13.58
CA PRO A 143 12.83 0.53 14.98
C PRO A 143 12.10 1.85 15.29
N ALA A 144 12.19 2.83 14.37
CA ALA A 144 11.52 4.12 14.53
C ALA A 144 9.99 3.97 14.42
N LEU A 145 9.51 3.19 13.44
CA LEU A 145 8.08 2.90 13.29
C LEU A 145 7.52 2.12 14.47
N ALA A 146 8.26 1.15 15.00
CA ALA A 146 7.88 0.40 16.20
C ALA A 146 7.80 1.29 17.44
N TRP A 147 8.73 2.25 17.57
CA TRP A 147 8.66 3.26 18.62
C TRP A 147 7.41 4.14 18.45
N LEU A 148 7.10 4.59 17.23
CA LEU A 148 5.90 5.39 16.97
C LEU A 148 4.61 4.62 17.27
N ALA A 149 4.52 3.37 16.83
CA ALA A 149 3.38 2.52 17.09
C ALA A 149 3.09 2.37 18.59
N LYS A 150 4.13 2.22 19.42
CA LYS A 150 3.99 2.12 20.89
C LYS A 150 3.55 3.43 21.55
N ASN A 151 4.02 4.57 21.05
CA ASN A 151 3.83 5.87 21.70
C ASN A 151 2.65 6.68 21.13
N HIS A 152 2.08 6.27 20.00
CA HIS A 152 0.93 6.94 19.37
C HIS A 152 -0.42 6.21 19.59
N GLN A 153 -0.41 4.93 19.99
CA GLN A 153 -1.61 4.13 20.28
C GLN A 153 -2.38 4.52 21.58
N GLY A 154 -2.14 5.71 22.14
CA GLY A 154 -2.62 6.11 23.47
C GLY A 154 -3.68 7.20 23.53
N PHE A 155 -4.39 7.53 22.44
CA PHE A 155 -5.40 8.60 22.42
C PHE A 155 -6.76 8.19 21.86
#